data_AF-A0A366FGN6-F1
#
_entry.id   AF-A0A366FGN6-F1
#
_cell.length_a   1.000
_cell.length_b   1.000
_cell.length_c   1.000
_cell.angle_alpha   90.00
_cell.angle_beta   90.00
_cell.angle_gamma   90.00
#
_symmetry.space_group_name_H-M   'P 1'
#
loop_
_entity.id
_entity.type
_entity.pdbx_description
1 polymer ?
#
loop_
_entity_poly.entity_id
_entity_poly.type
_entity_poly.pdbx_seq_one_letter_code
_entity_poly.pdbx_strand_id
1 'polypeptide(L)'
;MRYGNVLPEARDFLAAYAAEDTVRPLALAVVNLVARDPARRTPETNPYLRKTLARYPLRPALAVAIAGRLNYPHYRFVDKQMIRLIMAMTGGVADGRSDIEYTDWGQVDDFAAAVAALA
;
A
#
# COMPACT_ATOMS: atom_id res chain seq x y z
N MET A 1 5.49 10.83 -7.05
CA MET A 1 4.91 9.51 -7.42
C MET A 1 3.68 9.72 -8.28
N ARG A 2 3.42 8.84 -9.24
CA ARG A 2 2.20 8.87 -10.06
C ARG A 2 1.40 7.61 -9.80
N TYR A 3 0.09 7.75 -9.80
CA TYR A 3 -0.90 6.83 -9.23
C TYR A 3 -0.67 5.35 -9.57
N GLY A 4 -0.90 4.50 -8.57
CA GLY A 4 -0.86 3.05 -8.73
C GLY A 4 0.52 2.45 -9.00
N ASN A 5 1.58 3.19 -8.65
CA ASN A 5 2.95 2.70 -8.64
C ASN A 5 3.52 2.82 -7.22
N VAL A 6 4.30 1.81 -6.83
CA VAL A 6 5.14 1.83 -5.62
C VAL A 6 6.27 2.86 -5.76
N LEU A 7 6.83 3.24 -4.61
CA LEU A 7 7.97 4.16 -4.50
C LEU A 7 9.13 3.69 -5.42
N PRO A 8 9.81 4.59 -6.17
CA PRO A 8 10.99 4.22 -6.96
C PRO A 8 12.02 3.45 -6.15
N GLU A 9 12.28 3.88 -4.91
CA GLU A 9 13.21 3.25 -3.98
C GLU A 9 12.79 1.82 -3.64
N ALA A 10 11.48 1.59 -3.45
CA ALA A 10 10.94 0.25 -3.24
C ALA A 10 11.09 -0.62 -4.50
N ARG A 11 10.98 -0.05 -5.70
CA ARG A 11 11.18 -0.80 -6.95
C ARG A 11 12.62 -1.24 -7.12
N ASP A 12 13.56 -0.35 -6.80
CA ASP A 12 14.99 -0.62 -6.91
C ASP A 12 15.40 -1.66 -5.87
N PHE A 13 14.90 -1.54 -4.64
CA PHE A 13 15.07 -2.55 -3.60
C PHE A 13 14.52 -3.92 -4.01
N LEU A 14 13.27 -3.97 -4.50
CA LEU A 14 12.65 -5.23 -4.93
C LEU A 14 13.37 -5.87 -6.13
N ALA A 15 13.91 -5.07 -7.04
CA ALA A 15 14.70 -5.55 -8.16
C ALA A 15 16.05 -6.14 -7.70
N ALA A 16 16.74 -5.45 -6.79
CA ALA A 16 17.99 -5.94 -6.20
C ALA A 16 17.75 -7.23 -5.42
N TYR A 17 16.73 -7.25 -4.56
CA TYR A 17 16.34 -8.41 -3.77
C TYR A 17 16.01 -9.64 -4.65
N ALA A 18 15.29 -9.42 -5.76
CA ALA A 18 14.97 -10.49 -6.70
C ALA A 18 16.19 -11.07 -7.44
N ALA A 19 17.30 -10.34 -7.49
CA ALA A 19 18.55 -10.77 -8.11
C ALA A 19 19.52 -11.43 -7.13
N GLU A 20 19.20 -11.47 -5.83
CA GLU A 20 20.02 -12.14 -4.82
C GLU A 20 19.75 -13.65 -4.80
N ASP A 21 20.82 -14.45 -4.72
CA ASP A 21 20.73 -15.92 -4.54
C ASP A 21 20.38 -16.33 -3.10
N THR A 22 20.46 -15.40 -2.14
CA THR A 22 20.25 -15.69 -0.72
C THR A 22 18.77 -15.52 -0.37
N VAL A 23 18.08 -16.61 -0.05
CA VAL A 23 16.68 -16.56 0.36
C VAL A 23 16.59 -16.02 1.79
N ARG A 24 16.31 -14.72 1.91
CA ARG A 24 15.98 -14.09 3.19
C ARG A 24 14.45 -14.01 3.35
N PRO A 25 13.93 -13.83 4.57
CA PRO A 25 12.53 -13.48 4.73
C PRO A 25 12.28 -12.06 4.20
N LEU A 26 11.32 -11.90 3.29
CA LEU A 26 10.90 -10.60 2.79
C LEU A 26 9.55 -10.22 3.39
N ALA A 27 9.47 -9.04 3.99
CA ALA A 27 8.21 -8.44 4.44
C ALA A 27 7.87 -7.22 3.59
N LEU A 28 6.61 -7.11 3.16
CA LEU A 28 6.12 -6.01 2.32
C LEU A 28 4.85 -5.38 2.92
N ALA A 29 4.90 -4.07 3.11
CA ALA A 29 3.74 -3.26 3.42
C ALA A 29 3.48 -2.28 2.26
N VAL A 30 2.25 -2.27 1.73
CA VAL A 30 1.84 -1.33 0.68
C VAL A 30 0.75 -0.41 1.20
N VAL A 31 1.05 0.88 1.27
CA VAL A 31 0.11 1.89 1.76
C VAL A 31 -0.79 2.39 0.62
N ASN A 32 -2.11 2.24 0.75
CA ASN A 32 -3.07 2.77 -0.22
C ASN A 32 -4.47 3.00 0.38
N LEU A 33 -5.21 3.98 -0.15
CA LEU A 33 -6.54 4.35 0.36
C LEU A 33 -7.61 3.25 0.22
N VAL A 34 -7.42 2.30 -0.69
CA VAL A 34 -8.36 1.21 -0.91
C VAL A 34 -8.31 0.20 0.25
N ALA A 35 -7.17 0.10 0.96
CA ALA A 35 -7.00 -0.73 2.15
C ALA A 35 -7.75 -0.21 3.39
N ARG A 36 -8.47 0.91 3.29
CA ARG A 36 -9.41 1.34 4.34
C ARG A 36 -10.50 0.30 4.58
N ASP A 37 -10.86 -0.43 3.52
CA ASP A 37 -11.76 -1.57 3.59
C ASP A 37 -10.94 -2.77 4.09
N PRO A 38 -11.27 -3.34 5.27
CA PRO A 38 -10.56 -4.49 5.80
C PRO A 38 -10.52 -5.68 4.83
N ALA A 39 -11.55 -5.83 3.98
CA ALA A 39 -11.58 -6.88 2.97
C ALA A 39 -10.51 -6.71 1.89
N ARG A 40 -9.84 -5.55 1.80
CA ARG A 40 -8.84 -5.20 0.78
C ARG A 40 -7.43 -5.02 1.33
N ARG A 41 -7.12 -5.70 2.44
CA ARG A 41 -5.81 -5.61 3.12
C ARG A 41 -4.84 -6.74 2.77
N THR A 42 -5.24 -7.73 1.96
CA THR A 42 -4.41 -8.90 1.62
C THR A 42 -3.88 -8.85 0.17
N PRO A 43 -2.86 -9.65 -0.17
CA PRO A 43 -2.33 -9.74 -1.54
C PRO A 43 -3.36 -10.16 -2.60
N GLU A 44 -4.35 -10.95 -2.22
CA GLU A 44 -5.37 -11.50 -3.14
C GLU A 44 -6.44 -10.45 -3.43
N THR A 45 -6.78 -9.63 -2.44
CA THR A 45 -7.90 -8.69 -2.49
C THR A 45 -7.49 -7.27 -2.81
N ASN A 46 -6.22 -6.89 -2.56
CA ASN A 46 -5.71 -5.56 -2.88
C ASN A 46 -5.05 -5.53 -4.28
N PRO A 47 -5.62 -4.80 -5.25
CA PRO A 47 -5.09 -4.77 -6.62
C PRO A 47 -3.68 -4.16 -6.71
N TYR A 48 -3.31 -3.23 -5.82
CA TYR A 48 -1.98 -2.61 -5.82
C TYR A 48 -0.92 -3.54 -5.26
N LEU A 49 -1.23 -4.25 -4.17
CA LEU A 49 -0.35 -5.25 -3.61
C LEU A 49 -0.15 -6.41 -4.59
N ARG A 50 -1.25 -6.94 -5.15
CA ARG A 50 -1.22 -7.97 -6.19
C ARG A 50 -0.37 -7.56 -7.39
N LYS A 51 -0.55 -6.34 -7.90
CA LYS A 51 0.22 -5.83 -9.04
C LYS A 51 1.72 -5.72 -8.70
N THR A 52 2.06 -5.35 -7.48
CA THR A 52 3.44 -5.26 -7.02
C THR A 52 4.10 -6.65 -7.00
N LEU A 53 3.40 -7.64 -6.44
CA LEU A 53 3.86 -9.04 -6.40
C LEU A 53 3.83 -9.76 -7.75
N ALA A 54 3.01 -9.30 -8.70
CA ALA A 54 3.01 -9.85 -10.05
C ALA A 54 4.18 -9.30 -10.88
N ARG A 55 4.65 -8.09 -10.58
CA ARG A 55 5.74 -7.43 -11.31
C ARG A 55 7.11 -7.99 -10.99
N TYR A 56 7.29 -8.42 -9.74
CA TYR A 56 8.50 -9.06 -9.25
C TYR A 56 8.06 -10.44 -8.77
N PRO A 57 8.54 -11.57 -9.33
CA PRO A 57 8.10 -12.93 -8.98
C PRO A 57 8.59 -13.35 -7.58
N LEU A 58 8.34 -12.50 -6.60
CA LEU A 58 8.76 -12.61 -5.21
C LEU A 58 7.66 -13.28 -4.40
N ARG A 59 8.07 -14.12 -3.46
CA ARG A 59 7.23 -14.76 -2.45
C ARG A 59 7.59 -14.15 -1.09
N PRO A 60 7.04 -12.96 -0.74
CA PRO A 60 7.28 -12.40 0.58
C PRO A 60 6.72 -13.32 1.66
N ALA A 61 7.44 -13.44 2.77
CA ALA A 61 6.99 -14.16 3.95
C ALA A 61 5.80 -13.44 4.61
N LEU A 62 5.78 -12.10 4.55
CA LEU A 62 4.67 -11.27 5.00
C LEU A 62 4.33 -10.22 3.95
N ALA A 63 3.06 -10.06 3.63
CA ALA A 63 2.59 -9.04 2.72
C ALA A 63 1.24 -8.48 3.17
N VAL A 64 1.18 -7.17 3.42
CA VAL A 64 -0.02 -6.50 3.90
C VAL A 64 -0.25 -5.19 3.17
N ALA A 65 -1.51 -4.83 2.94
CA ALA A 65 -1.91 -3.50 2.53
C ALA A 65 -2.49 -2.74 3.72
N ILE A 66 -2.01 -1.52 3.93
CA ILE A 66 -2.38 -0.66 5.05
C ILE A 66 -3.00 0.62 4.49
N ALA A 67 -4.08 1.09 5.12
CA ALA A 67 -4.68 2.35 4.75
C ALA A 67 -3.77 3.50 5.17
N GLY A 68 -3.68 4.55 4.35
CA GLY A 68 -2.92 5.75 4.68
C GLY A 68 -3.82 6.97 4.89
N ARG A 69 -3.21 8.08 5.29
CA ARG A 69 -3.89 9.38 5.40
C ARG A 69 -4.36 9.91 4.03
N LEU A 70 -5.61 10.36 3.99
CA LEU A 70 -6.17 11.16 2.91
C LEU A 70 -6.05 12.63 3.27
N ASN A 71 -5.17 13.38 2.60
CA ASN A 71 -5.02 14.82 2.84
C ASN A 71 -5.30 15.60 1.56
N TYR A 72 -6.58 15.93 1.33
CA TYR A 72 -6.98 16.67 0.14
C TYR A 72 -6.35 18.06 0.00
N PRO A 73 -6.19 18.87 1.07
CA PRO A 73 -5.55 20.17 0.98
C PRO A 73 -4.15 20.15 0.35
N HIS A 74 -3.40 19.06 0.54
CA HIS A 74 -2.04 18.92 0.03
C HIS A 74 -1.95 18.45 -1.44
N TYR A 75 -3.05 18.00 -2.05
CA TYR A 75 -3.04 17.51 -3.43
C TYR A 75 -3.23 18.62 -4.47
N ARG A 76 -2.52 18.51 -5.60
CA ARG A 76 -2.73 19.39 -6.76
C ARG A 76 -4.12 19.17 -7.35
N PHE A 77 -4.62 20.13 -8.13
CA PHE A 77 -5.98 20.09 -8.68
C PHE A 77 -6.31 18.78 -9.41
N VAL A 78 -5.43 18.29 -10.28
CA VAL A 78 -5.64 17.04 -11.05
C VAL A 78 -5.66 15.82 -10.12
N ASP A 79 -4.69 15.73 -9.20
CA ASP A 79 -4.61 14.66 -8.19
C ASP A 79 -5.86 14.60 -7.34
N LYS A 80 -6.34 15.77 -6.92
CA LYS A 80 -7.56 15.91 -6.14
C LYS A 80 -8.78 15.36 -6.89
N GLN A 81 -8.98 15.70 -8.17
CA GLN A 81 -10.12 15.16 -8.92
C GLN A 81 -10.04 13.64 -9.09
N MET A 82 -8.85 13.11 -9.36
CA MET A 82 -8.69 11.67 -9.54
C MET A 82 -8.93 10.90 -8.24
N ILE A 83 -8.43 11.40 -7.11
CA ILE A 83 -8.71 10.79 -5.80
C ILE A 83 -10.19 10.89 -5.49
N ARG A 84 -10.87 12.01 -5.77
CA ARG A 84 -12.33 12.12 -5.60
C ARG A 84 -13.10 11.07 -6.41
N LEU A 85 -12.69 10.80 -7.65
CA LEU A 85 -13.28 9.74 -8.47
C LEU A 85 -13.11 8.35 -7.83
N ILE A 86 -11.89 8.01 -7.40
CA ILE A 86 -11.62 6.73 -6.72
C ILE A 86 -12.46 6.62 -5.44
N MET A 87 -12.49 7.68 -4.63
CA MET A 87 -13.25 7.71 -3.39
C MET A 87 -14.74 7.55 -3.66
N ALA A 88 -15.30 8.25 -4.65
CA ALA A 88 -16.71 8.09 -5.04
C ALA A 88 -17.03 6.64 -5.48
N MET A 89 -16.19 6.03 -6.32
CA MET A 89 -16.39 4.64 -6.77
C MET A 89 -16.24 3.61 -5.64
N THR A 90 -15.43 3.91 -4.63
CA THR A 90 -15.14 3.00 -3.51
C THR A 90 -15.99 3.26 -2.27
N GLY A 91 -16.92 4.22 -2.31
CA GLY A 91 -17.77 4.59 -1.17
C GLY A 91 -17.08 5.42 -0.08
N GLY A 92 -16.18 6.31 -0.49
CA GLY A 92 -15.35 7.13 0.38
C GLY A 92 -15.69 8.61 0.35
N VAL A 93 -15.12 9.37 1.28
CA VAL A 93 -15.24 10.84 1.32
C VAL A 93 -14.58 11.45 0.08
N ALA A 94 -15.39 12.06 -0.80
CA ALA A 94 -14.96 12.64 -2.08
C ALA A 94 -15.15 14.17 -2.14
N ASP A 95 -15.15 14.84 -0.98
CA ASP A 95 -15.39 16.28 -0.86
C ASP A 95 -14.27 17.17 -1.39
N GLY A 96 -13.05 16.63 -1.54
CA GLY A 96 -11.88 17.36 -2.00
C GLY A 96 -11.30 18.34 -0.97
N ARG A 97 -11.70 18.24 0.30
CA ARG A 97 -11.34 19.17 1.39
C ARG A 97 -10.92 18.46 2.67
N SER A 98 -11.43 17.26 2.90
CA SER A 98 -11.14 16.49 4.11
C SER A 98 -9.68 16.10 4.27
N ASP A 99 -9.29 16.00 5.53
CA ASP A 99 -8.01 15.44 5.98
C ASP A 99 -8.32 14.35 7.01
N ILE A 100 -8.15 13.08 6.61
CA ILE A 100 -8.61 11.91 7.38
C ILE A 100 -7.49 10.89 7.45
N GLU A 101 -7.14 10.51 8.68
CA GLU A 101 -6.24 9.39 8.95
C GLU A 101 -7.04 8.08 8.87
N TYR A 102 -6.78 7.26 7.84
CA TYR A 102 -7.37 5.91 7.75
C TYR A 102 -6.45 4.82 8.30
N THR A 103 -5.22 5.18 8.67
CA THR A 103 -4.22 4.24 9.16
C THR A 103 -4.70 3.56 10.42
N ASP A 104 -4.79 2.23 10.35
CA ASP A 104 -5.04 1.37 11.49
C ASP A 104 -3.70 1.08 12.15
N TRP A 105 -3.37 1.82 13.21
CA TRP A 105 -2.08 1.67 13.90
C TRP A 105 -1.95 0.32 14.59
N GLY A 106 -3.06 -0.31 15.02
CA GLY A 106 -3.03 -1.69 15.52
C GLY A 106 -2.57 -2.67 14.44
N GLN A 107 -3.07 -2.51 13.21
CA GLN A 107 -2.58 -3.30 12.06
C GLN A 107 -1.08 -3.11 11.81
N VAL A 108 -0.57 -1.88 12.00
CA VAL A 108 0.87 -1.58 11.84
C VAL A 108 1.67 -2.28 12.94
N ASP A 109 1.21 -2.22 14.18
CA ASP A 109 1.86 -2.87 15.32
C ASP A 109 1.87 -4.40 15.16
N ASP A 110 0.76 -5.00 14.74
CA ASP A 110 0.65 -6.43 14.45
C ASP A 110 1.61 -6.84 13.33
N PHE A 111 1.70 -6.04 12.26
CA PHE A 111 2.64 -6.28 11.18
C PHE A 111 4.09 -6.18 11.66
N ALA A 112 4.42 -5.17 12.47
CA ALA A 112 5.76 -5.00 13.03
C ALA A 112 6.14 -6.18 13.95
N ALA A 113 5.22 -6.65 14.79
CA ALA A 113 5.41 -7.82 15.63
C ALA A 113 5.64 -9.09 14.78
N ALA A 114 4.88 -9.28 13.71
CA ALA A 114 5.07 -10.40 12.80
C ALA A 114 6.43 -10.34 12.08
N VAL A 115 6.88 -9.14 11.67
CA VAL A 115 8.22 -8.94 11.09
C VAL A 115 9.32 -9.28 12.10
N ALA A 116 9.18 -8.85 13.36
CA ALA A 116 10.13 -9.19 14.41
C ALA A 116 10.23 -10.70 14.65
N ALA A 117 9.14 -11.44 14.46
CA ALA A 117 9.10 -12.89 14.57
C ALA A 117 9.66 -13.63 13.34
N LEU A 118 9.92 -12.95 12.22
CA LEU A 118 10.62 -13.52 11.06
C LEU A 118 12.15 -13.52 11.21
N ALA A 119 12.67 -12.80 12.20
CA ALA A 119 14.11 -12.61 12.43
C ALA A 119 14.76 -13.79 13.17
#